data_AF-S7UJP5-F1
#
_entry.id   AF-S7UJP5-F1
#
_cell.length_a   1.000
_cell.length_b   1.000
_cell.length_c   1.000
_cell.angle_alpha   90.00
_cell.angle_beta   90.00
_cell.angle_gamma   90.00
#
_symmetry.space_group_name_H-M   'P 1'
#
loop_
_entity.id
_entity.type
_entity.pdbx_description
1 polymer ?
#
loop_
_entity_poly.entity_id
_entity_poly.type
_entity_poly.pdbx_seq_one_letter_code
_entity_poly.pdbx_strand_id
1 'polypeptide(L)'
;MEQMNMFKQMIDFNNAAFNNTFNAMVTLQEQMEKTTNTLIDMATWLPEEGRNAIKGWVGTCKAGREEFKSAIDENVKKSEEFFNTAN
;
A
#
# COMPACT_ATOMS: atom_id res chain seq x y z
N MET A 1 -28.03 10.20 -15.28
CA MET A 1 -27.91 10.57 -13.84
C MET A 1 -27.87 9.34 -12.94
N GLU A 2 -28.86 8.44 -12.93
CA GLU A 2 -28.83 7.23 -12.08
C GLU A 2 -27.61 6.32 -12.31
N GLN A 3 -27.31 5.97 -13.56
CA GLN A 3 -26.15 5.12 -13.88
C GLN A 3 -24.81 5.74 -13.43
N MET A 4 -24.71 7.07 -13.53
CA MET A 4 -23.53 7.82 -13.11
C MET A 4 -23.38 7.85 -11.58
N ASN A 5 -24.49 7.95 -10.85
CA ASN A 5 -24.52 7.85 -9.40
C ASN A 5 -24.17 6.43 -8.91
N MET A 6 -24.69 5.39 -9.56
CA MET A 6 -24.32 4.00 -9.22
C MET A 6 -22.82 3.74 -9.43
N PHE A 7 -22.25 4.27 -10.52
CA PHE A 7 -20.82 4.12 -10.77
C PHE A 7 -19.96 4.87 -9.76
N LYS A 8 -20.36 6.08 -9.35
CA LYS A 8 -19.70 6.82 -8.26
C LYS A 8 -19.71 6.02 -6.96
N GLN A 9 -20.88 5.48 -6.56
CA GLN A 9 -21.01 4.64 -5.36
C GLN A 9 -20.12 3.38 -5.42
N MET A 10 -19.98 2.76 -6.60
CA MET A 10 -19.10 1.61 -6.79
C MET A 10 -17.62 1.97 -6.60
N ILE A 11 -17.19 3.12 -7.12
CA ILE A 11 -15.82 3.63 -6.90
C ILE A 11 -15.59 3.91 -5.42
N ASP A 12 -16.51 4.60 -4.75
CA ASP A 12 -16.40 4.93 -3.33
C ASP A 12 -16.28 3.66 -2.48
N PHE A 13 -17.11 2.65 -2.77
CA PHE A 13 -17.05 1.34 -2.11
C PHE A 13 -15.70 0.65 -2.34
N ASN A 14 -15.25 0.56 -3.60
CA ASN A 14 -13.98 -0.08 -3.94
C ASN A 14 -12.79 0.62 -3.30
N ASN A 15 -12.79 1.95 -3.25
CA ASN A 15 -11.75 2.74 -2.59
C ASN A 15 -11.75 2.49 -1.07
N ALA A 16 -12.91 2.48 -0.43
CA ALA A 16 -13.02 2.18 1.00
C ALA A 16 -12.56 0.74 1.33
N ALA A 17 -12.95 -0.24 0.52
CA ALA A 17 -12.49 -1.62 0.68
C ALA A 17 -10.98 -1.73 0.49
N PHE A 18 -10.44 -1.10 -0.55
CA PHE A 18 -9.01 -1.06 -0.82
C PHE A 18 -8.22 -0.45 0.36
N ASN A 19 -8.63 0.72 0.85
CA ASN A 19 -7.95 1.40 1.95
C ASN A 19 -7.92 0.55 3.23
N ASN A 20 -9.03 -0.13 3.57
CA ASN A 20 -9.07 -1.02 4.72
C ASN A 20 -8.11 -2.21 4.56
N THR A 21 -8.16 -2.89 3.42
CA THR A 21 -7.28 -4.03 3.15
C THR A 21 -5.81 -3.61 3.08
N PHE A 22 -5.51 -2.46 2.46
CA PHE A 22 -4.17 -1.91 2.37
C PHE A 22 -3.61 -1.60 3.76
N ASN A 23 -4.37 -0.92 4.62
CA ASN A 23 -3.94 -0.59 5.98
C ASN A 23 -3.69 -1.85 6.84
N ALA A 24 -4.56 -2.87 6.70
CA ALA A 24 -4.35 -4.16 7.34
C ALA A 24 -3.06 -4.83 6.85
N MET A 25 -2.80 -4.81 5.54
CA MET A 25 -1.57 -5.35 4.95
C MET A 25 -0.33 -4.61 5.45
N VAL A 26 -0.35 -3.27 5.47
CA VAL A 26 0.75 -2.44 5.99
C VAL A 26 1.08 -2.84 7.43
N THR A 27 0.06 -2.95 8.28
CA THR A 27 0.23 -3.35 9.69
C THR A 27 0.87 -4.73 9.83
N LEU A 28 0.43 -5.72 9.03
CA LEU A 28 1.01 -7.06 9.03
C LEU A 28 2.47 -7.06 8.57
N GLN A 29 2.78 -6.30 7.52
CA GLN A 29 4.14 -6.17 7.01
C GLN A 29 5.07 -5.50 8.03
N GLU A 30 4.60 -4.48 8.76
CA GLU A 30 5.38 -3.82 9.81
C GLU A 30 5.70 -4.77 10.98
N GLN A 31 4.74 -5.61 11.37
CA GLN A 31 4.99 -6.64 12.39
C GLN A 31 5.98 -7.71 11.90
N MET A 32 5.86 -8.12 10.64
CA MET A 32 6.77 -9.08 10.01
C MET A 32 8.18 -8.51 9.89
N GLU A 33 8.32 -7.25 9.48
CA GLU A 33 9.61 -6.55 9.44
C GLU A 33 10.24 -6.46 10.82
N LYS A 34 9.48 -6.06 11.84
CA LYS A 34 9.98 -6.01 13.22
C LYS A 34 10.52 -7.37 13.66
N THR A 35 9.78 -8.44 13.37
CA THR A 35 10.21 -9.82 13.67
C THR A 35 11.46 -10.19 12.90
N THR A 36 11.51 -9.86 11.60
CA THR A 36 12.65 -10.14 10.72
C THR A 36 13.90 -9.41 11.19
N ASN A 37 13.80 -8.14 11.57
CA ASN A 37 14.91 -7.35 12.11
C ASN A 37 15.45 -7.98 13.40
N THR A 38 14.57 -8.37 14.33
CA THR A 38 14.99 -9.09 15.55
C THR A 38 15.74 -10.39 15.23
N LEU A 39 15.26 -11.18 14.25
CA LEU A 39 15.93 -12.42 13.83
C LEU A 39 17.30 -12.15 13.20
N ILE A 40 17.40 -11.11 12.37
CA ILE A 40 18.67 -10.68 11.76
C ILE A 40 19.66 -10.24 12.84
N ASP A 41 19.24 -9.46 13.82
CA ASP A 41 20.12 -8.97 14.90
C ASP A 41 20.69 -10.13 15.73
N MET A 42 19.92 -11.19 15.93
CA MET A 42 20.38 -12.42 16.60
C MET A 42 21.23 -13.34 15.71
N ALA A 43 21.17 -13.17 14.39
CA ALA A 43 21.93 -13.99 13.44
C ALA A 43 23.41 -13.58 13.42
N THR A 44 24.20 -14.08 14.36
CA THR A 44 25.66 -13.89 14.42
C THR A 44 26.39 -14.48 13.21
N TRP A 45 25.76 -15.43 12.52
CA TRP A 45 26.29 -16.09 11.31
C TRP A 45 26.10 -15.28 10.02
N LEU A 46 25.27 -14.22 10.03
CA LEU A 46 24.95 -13.45 8.83
C LEU A 46 25.99 -12.33 8.59
N PRO A 47 26.67 -12.29 7.43
CA PRO A 47 27.58 -11.18 7.11
C PRO A 47 26.85 -9.84 6.98
N GLU A 48 27.57 -8.74 7.17
CA GLU A 48 27.02 -7.37 7.08
C GLU A 48 26.34 -7.09 5.73
N GLU A 49 26.96 -7.54 4.63
CA GLU A 49 26.39 -7.41 3.28
C GLU A 49 25.00 -8.05 3.17
N GLY A 50 24.83 -9.24 3.76
CA GLY A 50 23.53 -9.92 3.81
C GLY A 50 22.49 -9.16 4.64
N ARG A 51 22.90 -8.55 5.76
CA ARG A 51 22.00 -7.69 6.57
C ARG A 51 21.55 -6.47 5.76
N ASN A 52 22.48 -5.84 5.04
CA ASN A 52 22.19 -4.67 4.21
C ASN A 52 21.29 -5.02 3.02
N ALA A 53 21.49 -6.19 2.40
CA ALA A 53 20.61 -6.68 1.34
C ALA A 53 19.17 -6.88 1.82
N ILE A 54 18.97 -7.47 3.01
CA ILE A 54 17.62 -7.66 3.56
C ILE A 54 16.98 -6.32 3.92
N LYS A 55 17.72 -5.40 4.56
CA LYS A 55 17.23 -4.04 4.87
C LYS A 55 16.84 -3.27 3.60
N GLY A 56 17.65 -3.37 2.54
CA GLY A 56 17.35 -2.75 1.25
C GLY A 56 16.10 -3.35 0.60
N TRP A 57 15.92 -4.67 0.67
CA TRP A 57 14.73 -5.35 0.19
C TRP A 57 13.46 -4.89 0.93
N VAL A 58 13.52 -4.82 2.27
CA VAL A 58 12.43 -4.29 3.10
C VAL A 58 12.08 -2.85 2.71
N GLY A 59 13.08 -1.99 2.54
CA GLY A 59 12.88 -0.61 2.08
C GLY A 59 12.22 -0.52 0.71
N THR A 60 12.63 -1.37 -0.23
CA THR A 60 12.02 -1.45 -1.58
C THR A 60 10.56 -1.89 -1.52
N CYS A 61 10.23 -2.88 -0.69
CA CYS A 61 8.85 -3.31 -0.47
C CYS A 61 7.98 -2.19 0.11
N LYS A 62 8.53 -1.37 1.02
CA LYS A 62 7.84 -0.20 1.57
C LYS A 62 7.60 0.89 0.52
N ALA A 63 8.60 1.20 -0.28
CA ALA A 63 8.45 2.16 -1.37
C ALA A 63 7.39 1.69 -2.37
N GLY A 64 7.45 0.42 -2.78
CA GLY A 64 6.50 -0.14 -3.75
C GLY A 64 5.04 -0.12 -3.29
N ARG A 65 4.76 -0.40 -2.00
CA ARG A 65 3.39 -0.30 -1.48
C ARG A 65 2.89 1.15 -1.41
N GLU A 66 3.77 2.11 -1.10
CA GLU A 66 3.44 3.54 -1.04
C GLU A 66 3.16 4.08 -2.44
N GLU A 67 3.99 3.74 -3.43
CA GLU A 67 3.76 4.05 -4.84
C GLU A 67 2.43 3.46 -5.34
N PHE A 68 2.15 2.20 -5.00
CA PHE A 68 0.89 1.56 -5.36
C PHE A 68 -0.32 2.28 -4.75
N LYS A 69 -0.25 2.66 -3.46
CA LYS A 69 -1.29 3.46 -2.80
C LYS A 69 -1.51 4.80 -3.48
N SER A 70 -0.42 5.52 -3.78
CA SER A 70 -0.47 6.81 -4.47
C SER A 70 -1.14 6.69 -5.84
N ALA A 71 -0.80 5.65 -6.62
CA ALA A 71 -1.40 5.42 -7.92
C ALA A 71 -2.92 5.18 -7.83
N ILE A 72 -3.39 4.44 -6.83
CA ILE A 72 -4.82 4.23 -6.60
C ILE A 72 -5.50 5.55 -6.19
N ASP A 73 -4.92 6.29 -5.26
CA ASP A 73 -5.47 7.57 -4.78
C ASP A 73 -5.59 8.60 -5.92
N GLU A 74 -4.58 8.68 -6.78
CA GLU A 74 -4.62 9.54 -7.97
C GLU A 74 -5.73 9.13 -8.95
N ASN A 75 -5.94 7.83 -9.15
CA ASN A 75 -7.00 7.34 -10.04
C ASN A 75 -8.40 7.59 -9.49
N VAL A 76 -8.58 7.45 -8.17
CA VAL A 76 -9.84 7.82 -7.49
C VAL A 76 -10.09 9.31 -7.64
N LYS A 77 -9.09 10.16 -7.39
CA LYS A 77 -9.20 11.61 -7.55
C LYS A 77 -9.58 12.01 -8.98
N LYS A 78 -8.92 11.45 -10.00
CA LYS A 78 -9.26 11.69 -11.41
C LYS A 78 -10.69 11.27 -11.74
N SER A 79 -11.16 10.17 -11.13
CA SER A 79 -12.54 9.73 -11.29
C SER A 79 -13.52 10.72 -10.65
N GLU A 80 -13.24 11.22 -9.45
CA GLU A 80 -14.04 12.26 -8.79
C GLU A 80 -14.11 13.56 -9.62
N GLU A 81 -12.98 14.01 -10.15
CA GLU A 81 -12.89 15.18 -11.04
C GLU A 81 -13.75 15.01 -12.31
N PHE A 82 -13.71 13.81 -12.92
CA PHE A 82 -14.56 13.48 -14.06
C PHE A 82 -16.06 13.59 -13.72
N PHE A 83 -16.49 13.02 -12.58
CA PHE A 83 -17.90 13.11 -12.16
C PHE A 83 -18.34 14.52 -11.77
N ASN A 84 -17.43 15.34 -11.24
CA ASN A 84 -17.71 16.73 -10.92
C ASN A 84 -17.81 17.61 -12.17
N THR A 85 -17.10 17.26 -13.25
CA THR A 85 -17.12 17.99 -14.53
C THR A 85 -18.27 17.53 -15.43
N ALA A 86 -18.73 16.28 -15.27
CA ALA A 86 -19.84 15.69 -16.04
C ALA A 86 -21.24 16.04 -15.48
N ASN A 87 -21.32 16.77 -14.37
CA ASN A 87 -22.55 17.27 -13.74
C ASN A 87 -22.78 18.76 -14.05
#